data_AF-A0A7R9LX51-F1
#
_entry.id   AF-A0A7R9LX51-F1
#
_cell.length_a   1.000
_cell.length_b   1.000
_cell.length_c   1.000
_cell.angle_alpha   90.00
_cell.angle_beta   90.00
_cell.angle_gamma   90.00
#
_symmetry.space_group_name_H-M   'P 1'
#
loop_
_entity.id
_entity.type
_entity.pdbx_description
1 polymer ?
#
loop_
_entity_poly.entity_id
_entity_poly.type
_entity_poly.pdbx_seq_one_letter_code
_entity_poly.pdbx_strand_id
1 'polypeptide(L)'
;NKAKQNLSAEEKRKAEDKERKKAEVRARLEEAARAKKGKKGFMTPDRKKKLRSLLRKKAAEELKREQERKAEERRKIIGQRTGSKKPTEGAN
;
A
#
# COMPACT_ATOMS: atom_id res chain seq x y z
N ASN A 1 29.97 24.86 11.37
CA ASN A 1 29.29 23.64 10.86
C ASN A 1 29.40 23.48 9.34
N LYS A 2 30.60 23.58 8.76
CA LYS A 2 30.84 23.44 7.30
C LYS A 2 30.89 21.98 6.85
N ALA A 3 31.38 21.09 7.71
CA ALA A 3 31.40 19.64 7.48
C ALA A 3 30.00 19.04 7.30
N LYS A 4 29.03 19.43 8.14
CA LYS A 4 27.62 18.98 8.02
C LYS A 4 26.97 19.42 6.70
N GLN A 5 27.29 20.62 6.20
CA GLN A 5 26.78 21.08 4.90
C GLN A 5 27.42 20.31 3.73
N ASN A 6 28.72 20.02 3.79
CA ASN A 6 29.41 19.24 2.76
C ASN A 6 28.90 17.79 2.69
N LEU A 7 28.67 17.14 3.84
CA LEU A 7 28.05 15.81 3.92
C LEU A 7 26.67 15.80 3.24
N SER A 8 25.82 16.79 3.54
CA SER A 8 24.50 16.90 2.91
C SER A 8 24.54 17.19 1.40
N ALA A 9 25.58 17.88 0.93
CA ALA A 9 25.77 18.15 -0.50
C ALA A 9 26.24 16.89 -1.25
N GLU A 10 27.11 16.09 -0.62
CA GLU A 10 27.58 14.82 -1.16
C GLU A 10 26.47 13.76 -1.19
N GLU A 11 25.61 13.73 -0.17
CA GLU A 11 24.42 12.87 -0.11
C GLU A 11 23.41 13.21 -1.21
N LYS A 12 23.18 14.51 -1.47
CA LYS A 12 22.32 14.97 -2.57
C LYS A 12 22.88 14.56 -3.93
N ARG A 13 24.19 14.73 -4.16
CA ARG A 13 24.85 14.27 -5.41
C ARG A 13 24.72 12.76 -5.59
N LYS A 14 24.96 11.97 -4.53
CA LYS A 14 24.78 10.51 -4.56
C LYS A 14 23.32 10.11 -4.81
N ALA A 15 22.35 10.88 -4.32
CA ALA A 15 20.93 10.63 -4.57
C ALA A 15 20.55 10.95 -6.03
N GLU A 16 21.01 12.08 -6.58
CA GLU A 16 20.81 12.47 -7.96
C GLU A 16 21.47 11.49 -8.94
N ASP A 17 22.68 11.01 -8.65
CA ASP A 17 23.34 10.01 -9.50
C ASP A 17 22.61 8.67 -9.49
N LYS A 18 22.05 8.27 -8.34
CA LYS A 18 21.19 7.08 -8.24
C LYS A 18 19.88 7.28 -9.01
N GLU A 19 19.29 8.47 -8.96
CA GLU A 19 18.07 8.79 -9.68
C GLU A 19 18.28 8.82 -11.19
N ARG A 20 19.37 9.43 -11.66
CA ARG A 20 19.80 9.40 -13.07
C ARG A 20 19.99 7.98 -13.57
N LYS A 21 20.71 7.13 -12.83
CA LYS A 21 20.90 5.71 -13.18
C LYS A 21 19.57 4.94 -13.22
N LYS A 22 18.64 5.21 -12.30
CA LYS A 22 17.29 4.60 -12.32
C LYS A 22 16.46 5.08 -13.53
N ALA A 23 16.54 6.36 -13.87
CA ALA A 23 15.84 6.93 -15.02
C ALA A 23 16.37 6.37 -16.34
N GLU A 24 17.69 6.23 -16.48
CA GLU A 24 18.33 5.62 -17.64
C GLU A 24 17.92 4.15 -17.82
N VAL A 25 17.97 3.37 -16.74
CA VAL A 25 17.50 1.97 -16.76
C VAL A 25 16.02 1.89 -17.14
N ARG A 26 15.20 2.82 -16.65
CA ARG A 26 13.77 2.89 -16.99
C ARG A 26 13.56 3.22 -18.47
N ALA A 27 14.28 4.20 -19.01
CA ALA A 27 14.20 4.59 -20.41
C ALA A 27 14.62 3.44 -21.34
N ARG A 28 15.73 2.76 -21.03
CA ARG A 28 16.21 1.60 -21.79
C ARG A 28 15.21 0.44 -21.81
N LEU A 29 14.54 0.19 -20.67
CA LEU A 29 13.52 -0.86 -20.58
C LEU A 29 12.23 -0.49 -21.34
N GLU A 30 11.86 0.79 -21.35
CA GLU A 30 10.70 1.28 -22.10
C GLU A 30 10.93 1.22 -23.61
N GLU A 31 12.12 1.61 -24.07
CA GLU A 31 12.51 1.54 -25.48
C GLU A 31 12.57 0.08 -25.99
N ALA A 32 13.16 -0.83 -25.23
CA ALA A 32 13.17 -2.25 -25.55
C ALA A 32 11.77 -2.89 -25.59
N ALA A 33 10.84 -2.39 -24.77
CA ALA A 33 9.45 -2.82 -24.79
C ALA A 33 8.66 -2.25 -25.98
N ARG A 34 8.94 -1.00 -26.40
CA ARG A 34 8.35 -0.39 -27.60
C ARG A 34 8.81 -1.07 -28.88
N ALA A 35 10.09 -1.45 -28.96
CA ALA A 35 10.66 -2.16 -30.11
C ALA A 35 10.10 -3.58 -30.28
N LYS A 36 9.73 -4.26 -29.19
CA LYS A 36 9.09 -5.58 -29.23
C LYS A 36 7.57 -5.44 -29.28
N LYS A 37 7.03 -5.04 -30.44
CA LYS A 37 5.60 -5.11 -30.76
C LYS A 37 5.10 -6.56 -30.65
N GLY A 38 4.65 -6.95 -29.45
CA GLY A 38 4.00 -8.24 -29.22
C GLY A 38 4.19 -8.76 -27.80
N LYS A 39 3.09 -8.75 -27.01
CA LYS A 39 2.82 -9.49 -25.74
C LYS A 39 3.90 -9.51 -24.63
N LYS A 40 5.08 -8.90 -24.81
CA LYS A 40 6.17 -8.76 -23.83
C LYS A 40 6.09 -7.38 -23.19
N GLY A 41 5.10 -7.19 -22.31
CA GLY A 41 5.00 -5.97 -21.52
C GLY A 41 6.21 -5.79 -20.58
N PHE A 42 6.42 -4.56 -20.10
CA PHE A 42 7.49 -4.16 -19.18
C PHE A 42 7.67 -5.09 -17.95
N MET A 43 6.58 -5.72 -17.50
CA MET A 43 6.64 -6.69 -16.41
C MET A 43 6.75 -8.12 -16.92
N THR A 44 7.64 -8.90 -16.30
CA THR A 44 7.67 -10.35 -16.46
C THR A 44 6.35 -10.98 -15.97
N PRO A 45 5.93 -12.13 -16.54
CA PRO A 45 4.72 -12.83 -16.12
C PRO A 45 4.66 -13.09 -14.61
N ASP A 46 5.77 -13.51 -14.00
CA ASP A 46 5.87 -13.79 -12.56
C ASP A 46 5.71 -12.54 -11.71
N ARG A 47 6.37 -11.45 -12.10
CA ARG A 47 6.25 -10.17 -11.39
C ARG A 47 4.83 -9.62 -11.48
N LYS A 48 4.17 -9.80 -12.63
CA LYS A 48 2.76 -9.42 -12.83
C LYS A 48 1.81 -10.30 -11.99
N LYS A 49 2.09 -11.60 -11.87
CA LYS A 49 1.36 -12.53 -10.98
C LYS A 49 1.51 -12.10 -9.51
N LYS A 50 2.72 -11.78 -9.06
CA LYS A 50 3.00 -11.30 -7.69
C LYS A 50 2.30 -9.97 -7.40
N LEU A 51 2.38 -8.99 -8.31
CA LEU A 51 1.72 -7.70 -8.15
C LEU A 51 0.20 -7.85 -8.01
N ARG A 52 -0.43 -8.65 -8.87
CA ARG A 52 -1.87 -8.92 -8.78
C ARG A 52 -2.28 -9.56 -7.45
N SER A 53 -1.47 -10.47 -6.93
CA SER A 53 -1.72 -11.08 -5.62
C SER A 53 -1.65 -10.04 -4.49
N LEU A 54 -0.63 -9.17 -4.50
CA LEU A 54 -0.49 -8.11 -3.49
C LEU A 54 -1.66 -7.13 -3.51
N LEU A 55 -2.08 -6.70 -4.71
CA LEU A 55 -3.23 -5.79 -4.85
C LEU A 55 -4.54 -6.43 -4.35
N ARG A 56 -4.79 -7.71 -4.66
CA ARG A 56 -5.95 -8.42 -4.14
C ARG A 56 -5.91 -8.61 -2.63
N LYS A 57 -4.75 -8.95 -2.06
CA LYS A 57 -4.58 -9.07 -0.61
C LYS A 57 -4.87 -7.75 0.09
N LYS A 58 -4.33 -6.64 -0.42
CA LYS A 58 -4.59 -5.30 0.10
C LYS A 58 -6.08 -4.94 0.03
N ALA A 59 -6.73 -5.20 -1.11
CA ALA A 59 -8.17 -4.95 -1.25
C ALA A 59 -9.01 -5.78 -0.27
N ALA A 60 -8.65 -7.05 -0.04
CA ALA A 60 -9.33 -7.90 0.94
C ALA A 60 -9.11 -7.42 2.38
N GLU A 61 -7.91 -6.95 2.72
CA GLU A 61 -7.58 -6.38 4.02
C GLU A 61 -8.36 -5.08 4.28
N GLU A 62 -8.40 -4.17 3.31
CA GLU A 62 -9.16 -2.92 3.40
C GLU A 62 -10.67 -3.19 3.57
N LEU A 63 -11.22 -4.15 2.83
CA LEU A 63 -12.62 -4.56 2.96
C LEU A 63 -12.94 -5.13 4.35
N LYS A 64 -12.06 -6.00 4.88
CA LYS A 64 -12.25 -6.58 6.23
C LYS A 64 -12.20 -5.50 7.30
N ARG A 65 -11.27 -4.55 7.19
CA ARG A 65 -11.14 -3.42 8.12
C ARG A 65 -12.39 -2.53 8.12
N GLU A 66 -12.98 -2.30 6.95
CA GLU A 66 -14.24 -1.55 6.84
C GLU A 66 -15.43 -2.30 7.47
N GLN A 67 -15.51 -3.63 7.25
CA GLN A 67 -16.53 -4.46 7.90
C GLN A 67 -16.41 -4.44 9.42
N GLU A 68 -15.20 -4.54 9.95
CA GLU A 68 -14.93 -4.47 11.39
C GLU A 68 -15.35 -3.12 11.98
N ARG A 69 -15.00 -2.01 11.30
CA ARG A 69 -15.44 -0.67 11.71
C ARG A 69 -16.96 -0.53 11.72
N LYS A 70 -17.64 -1.00 10.67
CA LYS A 70 -19.11 -0.97 10.60
C LYS A 70 -19.75 -1.85 11.68
N ALA A 71 -19.16 -2.99 11.98
CA ALA A 71 -19.63 -3.88 13.03
C ALA A 71 -19.46 -3.27 14.42
N GLU A 72 -18.35 -2.58 14.68
CA GLU A 72 -18.10 -1.85 15.91
C GLU A 72 -19.08 -0.67 16.08
N GLU A 73 -19.26 0.14 15.03
CA GLU A 73 -20.24 1.23 15.03
C GLU A 73 -21.66 0.70 15.29
N ARG A 74 -22.04 -0.42 14.66
CA ARG A 74 -23.32 -1.09 14.92
C ARG A 74 -23.43 -1.55 16.38
N ARG A 75 -22.37 -2.14 16.96
CA ARG A 75 -22.36 -2.55 18.38
C ARG A 75 -22.53 -1.34 19.30
N LYS A 76 -21.84 -0.23 19.02
CA LYS A 76 -21.95 1.04 19.77
C LYS A 76 -23.37 1.59 19.71
N ILE A 77 -23.98 1.67 18.53
CA ILE A 77 -25.35 2.15 18.34
C ILE A 77 -26.35 1.26 19.08
N ILE A 78 -26.20 -0.07 18.99
CA ILE A 78 -27.07 -1.00 19.71
C ILE A 78 -26.94 -0.76 21.22
N GLY A 79 -25.72 -0.70 21.76
CA GLY A 79 -25.50 -0.43 23.19
C GLY A 79 -26.12 0.89 23.65
N GLN A 80 -26.01 1.95 22.85
CA GLN A 80 -26.65 3.24 23.13
C GLN A 80 -28.19 3.14 23.11
N ARG A 81 -28.75 2.38 22.16
CA ARG A 81 -30.21 2.29 21.96
C ARG A 81 -30.88 1.35 22.97
N THR A 82 -30.29 0.20 23.25
CA THR A 82 -30.89 -0.82 24.12
C THR A 82 -30.54 -0.66 25.58
N GLY A 83 -29.49 0.12 25.91
CA GLY A 83 -29.01 0.32 27.27
C GLY A 83 -28.42 -0.95 27.90
N SER A 84 -28.22 -0.92 29.22
CA SER A 84 -27.81 -2.09 29.99
C SER A 84 -28.95 -3.11 30.09
N LYS A 85 -28.61 -4.40 30.09
CA LYS A 85 -29.60 -5.46 30.34
C LYS A 85 -30.27 -5.18 31.68
N LYS A 86 -31.60 -5.21 31.72
CA LYS A 86 -32.34 -5.18 32.98
C LYS A 86 -31.90 -6.39 33.83
N PRO A 87 -31.58 -6.20 35.12
CA PRO A 87 -31.29 -7.32 36.00
C PRO A 87 -32.55 -8.18 36.13
N THR A 88 -32.44 -9.45 35.76
CA THR A 88 -33.54 -10.44 35.83
C THR A 88 -33.36 -11.43 36.99
N GLU A 89 -32.36 -11.22 37.85
CA GLU A 89 -32.21 -11.94 39.11
C GLU A 89 -33.48 -11.68 39.97
N GLY A 90 -34.36 -12.68 40.05
CA GLY A 90 -35.63 -12.62 40.79
C GLY A 90 -36.89 -12.26 39.97
N ALA A 91 -36.82 -12.22 38.64
CA ALA A 91 -38.03 -12.10 37.81
C ALA A 91 -38.72 -13.48 37.67
N ASN A 92 -39.74 -13.72 38.50
CA ASN A 92 -40.65 -14.88 38.43
C ASN A 92 -41.48 -14.89 37.15
#